data_AF-A0A9E4MJG1-F1
#
_entry.id   AF-A0A9E4MJG1-F1
#
_cell.length_a   1.000
_cell.length_b   1.000
_cell.length_c   1.000
_cell.angle_alpha   90.00
_cell.angle_beta   90.00
_cell.angle_gamma   90.00
#
_symmetry.space_group_name_H-M   'P 1'
#
loop_
_entity.id
_entity.type
_entity.pdbx_description
1 polymer ?
#
loop_
_entity_poly.entity_id
_entity_poly.type
_entity_poly.pdbx_seq_one_letter_code
_entity_poly.pdbx_strand_id
1 'polypeptide(L)'
;MLEEYLGKEVRPVVQPQGLVNGARQNLDRNSNWDQVPPALTGTTYLLTSRDDKDARNGPENAVIYRVRVDRRATVYLLLDERARAAPPAWVAADGWADTSLTLRSQGADPRAYHVYAREVAAGVLDLKRVRSLQNNGTSYAFVARP
;
A
#
# COMPACT_ATOMS: atom_id res chain seq x y z
N MET A 1 3.60 5.86 12.78
CA MET A 1 2.52 6.88 12.85
C MET A 1 2.43 7.66 11.54
N LEU A 2 1.24 8.04 11.07
CA LEU A 2 1.09 8.96 9.92
C LEU A 2 1.47 10.38 10.36
N GLU A 3 2.46 10.99 9.71
CA GLU A 3 2.93 12.35 10.01
C GLU A 3 2.32 13.37 9.06
N GLU A 4 2.27 13.06 7.76
CA GLU A 4 1.79 13.98 6.75
C GLU A 4 0.91 13.26 5.74
N TYR A 5 -0.14 13.96 5.31
CA TYR A 5 -1.08 13.50 4.29
C TYR A 5 -1.16 14.55 3.20
N LEU A 6 -0.70 14.18 2.00
CA LEU A 6 -0.68 15.03 0.81
C LEU A 6 -1.65 14.53 -0.28
N GLY A 7 -2.47 13.53 0.04
CA GLY A 7 -3.56 13.06 -0.81
C GLY A 7 -4.72 14.06 -0.87
N LYS A 8 -5.79 13.70 -1.56
CA LYS A 8 -6.91 14.62 -1.86
C LYS A 8 -8.26 14.18 -1.27
N GLU A 9 -8.37 12.93 -0.85
CA GLU A 9 -9.61 12.31 -0.38
C GLU A 9 -9.65 12.17 1.15
N VAL A 10 -9.85 10.95 1.66
CA VAL A 10 -9.93 10.67 3.09
C VAL A 10 -8.53 10.40 3.63
N ARG A 11 -8.21 11.09 4.74
CA ARG A 11 -6.97 10.92 5.49
C ARG A 11 -6.78 9.43 5.87
N PRO A 12 -5.62 8.83 5.56
CA PRO A 12 -5.37 7.43 5.87
C PRO A 12 -5.45 7.11 7.36
N VAL A 13 -5.86 5.88 7.66
CA VAL A 13 -5.94 5.37 9.02
C VAL A 13 -4.94 4.23 9.18
N VAL A 14 -4.10 4.30 10.21
CA VAL A 14 -3.26 3.16 10.61
C VAL A 14 -4.15 2.14 11.31
N GLN A 15 -4.12 0.89 10.84
CA GLN A 15 -4.90 -0.23 11.36
C GLN A 15 -3.94 -1.26 11.97
N PRO A 16 -3.65 -1.17 13.29
CA PRO A 16 -2.80 -2.13 13.97
C PRO A 16 -3.38 -3.54 13.86
N GLN A 17 -2.57 -4.49 13.42
CA GLN A 17 -2.96 -5.88 13.20
C GLN A 17 -4.21 -6.07 12.32
N GLY A 18 -4.52 -5.09 11.46
CA GLY A 18 -5.80 -5.04 10.76
C GLY A 18 -5.82 -5.73 9.40
N LEU A 19 -4.69 -6.18 8.85
CA LEU A 19 -4.67 -6.82 7.54
C LEU A 19 -5.09 -8.30 7.67
N VAL A 20 -6.37 -8.58 7.48
CA VAL A 20 -6.96 -9.92 7.58
C VAL A 20 -8.06 -10.11 6.53
N ASN A 21 -8.52 -11.34 6.31
CA ASN A 21 -9.71 -11.58 5.48
C ASN A 21 -10.93 -10.86 6.09
N GLY A 22 -11.72 -10.21 5.25
CA GLY A 22 -12.83 -9.35 5.63
C GLY A 22 -12.44 -7.90 5.94
N ALA A 23 -11.14 -7.60 6.11
CA ALA A 23 -10.69 -6.24 6.35
C ALA A 23 -10.94 -5.34 5.15
N ARG A 24 -11.25 -4.07 5.42
CA ARG A 24 -11.49 -3.07 4.38
C ARG A 24 -10.24 -2.85 3.54
N GLN A 25 -10.41 -2.73 2.22
CA GLN A 25 -9.31 -2.49 1.31
C GLN A 25 -8.90 -1.01 1.24
N ASN A 26 -9.90 -0.12 1.23
CA ASN A 26 -9.73 1.32 1.03
C ASN A 26 -10.83 2.12 1.74
N LEU A 27 -10.59 3.39 2.05
CA LEU A 27 -11.52 4.24 2.81
C LEU A 27 -12.74 4.75 2.01
N ASP A 28 -12.66 4.70 0.69
CA ASP A 28 -13.53 5.41 -0.24
C ASP A 28 -14.32 4.48 -1.19
N ARG A 29 -14.17 3.16 -1.07
CA ARG A 29 -15.03 2.17 -1.72
C ARG A 29 -15.51 1.11 -0.73
N ASN A 30 -16.45 0.30 -1.19
CA ASN A 30 -16.95 -0.88 -0.49
C ASN A 30 -16.27 -2.14 -1.06
N SER A 31 -15.02 -2.36 -0.66
CA SER A 31 -14.24 -3.53 -1.08
C SER A 31 -13.37 -3.98 0.09
N ASN A 32 -13.21 -5.29 0.21
CA ASN A 32 -12.53 -5.93 1.34
C ASN A 32 -11.49 -6.93 0.82
N TRP A 33 -10.48 -7.23 1.62
CA TRP A 33 -9.57 -8.34 1.37
C TRP A 33 -10.28 -9.67 1.65
N ASP A 34 -10.12 -10.67 0.79
CA ASP A 34 -10.72 -12.01 0.95
C ASP A 34 -9.71 -13.16 0.91
N GLN A 35 -8.52 -12.89 0.36
CA GLN A 35 -7.38 -13.81 0.39
C GLN A 35 -6.12 -13.06 0.80
N VAL A 36 -5.87 -12.98 2.11
CA VAL A 36 -4.62 -12.50 2.70
C VAL A 36 -3.69 -13.69 2.96
N PRO A 37 -2.44 -13.68 2.45
CA PRO A 37 -1.50 -14.77 2.69
C PRO A 37 -1.05 -14.78 4.16
N PRO A 38 -0.74 -15.97 4.73
CA PRO A 38 -0.37 -16.09 6.15
C PRO A 38 0.77 -15.17 6.60
N ALA A 39 1.72 -14.88 5.72
CA ALA A 39 2.85 -13.98 6.00
C ALA A 39 2.44 -12.52 6.27
N LEU A 40 1.25 -12.10 5.84
CA LEU A 40 0.74 -10.74 5.97
C LEU A 40 -0.49 -10.62 6.87
N THR A 41 -1.07 -11.76 7.27
CA THR A 41 -2.21 -11.80 8.17
C THR A 41 -1.87 -11.18 9.53
N GLY A 42 -2.70 -10.26 10.01
CA GLY A 42 -2.52 -9.59 11.30
C GLY A 42 -1.38 -8.58 11.30
N THR A 43 -0.90 -8.14 10.13
CA THR A 43 0.08 -7.06 10.03
C THR A 43 -0.60 -5.70 10.15
N THR A 44 0.17 -4.70 10.58
CA THR A 44 -0.35 -3.32 10.61
C THR A 44 -0.42 -2.82 9.18
N TYR A 45 -1.54 -2.25 8.75
CA TYR A 45 -1.63 -1.66 7.41
C TYR A 45 -2.16 -0.24 7.45
N LEU A 46 -1.74 0.54 6.46
CA LEU A 46 -2.23 1.89 6.24
C LEU A 46 -3.45 1.79 5.32
N LEU A 47 -4.63 1.98 5.88
CA LEU A 47 -5.88 2.01 5.14
C LEU A 47 -5.99 3.36 4.42
N THR A 48 -5.76 3.35 3.12
CA THR A 48 -5.69 4.52 2.24
C THR A 48 -6.99 4.73 1.46
N SER A 49 -7.19 5.92 0.89
CA SER A 49 -8.23 6.12 -0.13
C SER A 49 -7.69 5.68 -1.49
N ARG A 50 -8.44 4.91 -2.26
CA ARG A 50 -8.06 4.50 -3.61
C ARG A 50 -7.89 5.71 -4.54
N ASP A 51 -8.77 6.70 -4.41
CA ASP A 51 -8.77 7.89 -5.24
C ASP A 51 -7.61 8.87 -4.91
N ASP A 52 -6.83 8.63 -3.85
CA ASP A 52 -5.56 9.35 -3.65
C ASP A 52 -4.55 9.10 -4.79
N LYS A 53 -4.74 8.07 -5.62
CA LYS A 53 -3.98 7.89 -6.87
C LYS A 53 -4.10 9.08 -7.83
N ASP A 54 -5.23 9.77 -7.75
CA ASP A 54 -5.54 10.97 -8.53
C ASP A 54 -5.25 12.26 -7.73
N ALA A 55 -4.62 12.16 -6.55
CA ALA A 55 -4.16 13.31 -5.80
C ALA A 55 -3.06 14.04 -6.58
N ARG A 56 -3.31 15.33 -6.85
CA ARG A 56 -2.45 16.29 -7.55
C ARG A 56 -2.18 15.98 -9.03
N ASN A 57 -2.09 17.05 -9.83
CA ASN A 57 -1.44 17.04 -11.14
C ASN A 57 0.09 16.91 -10.94
N GLY A 58 0.56 15.76 -10.45
CA GLY A 58 1.96 15.49 -10.16
C GLY A 58 2.55 14.37 -11.02
N PRO A 59 3.87 14.09 -10.91
CA PRO A 59 4.51 12.91 -11.52
C PRO A 59 4.15 11.63 -10.77
N GLU A 60 4.18 10.47 -11.41
CA GLU A 60 3.71 9.19 -10.84
C GLU A 60 4.37 8.83 -9.49
N ASN A 61 5.59 9.28 -9.25
CA ASN A 61 6.37 9.03 -8.04
C ASN A 61 6.16 10.07 -6.92
N ALA A 62 5.14 10.93 -7.00
CA ALA A 62 4.90 11.95 -5.98
C ALA A 62 4.60 11.30 -4.61
N VAL A 63 5.18 11.85 -3.56
CA VAL A 63 4.92 11.47 -2.16
C VAL A 63 3.50 11.89 -1.78
N ILE A 64 2.71 10.95 -1.26
CA ILE A 64 1.32 11.19 -0.82
C ILE A 64 1.11 10.96 0.66
N TYR A 65 1.95 10.11 1.28
CA TYR A 65 1.93 9.88 2.73
C TYR A 65 3.34 9.95 3.28
N ARG A 66 3.51 10.58 4.44
CA ARG A 66 4.72 10.43 5.26
C ARG A 66 4.37 9.67 6.52
N VAL A 67 5.08 8.58 6.78
CA VAL A 67 4.88 7.75 7.97
C VAL A 67 6.16 7.66 8.77
N ARG A 68 6.09 7.91 10.08
CA ARG A 68 7.16 7.58 11.01
C ARG A 68 7.11 6.10 11.36
N VAL A 69 8.23 5.42 11.27
CA VAL A 69 8.43 4.06 11.77
C VAL A 69 9.41 4.15 12.94
N ASP A 70 9.01 3.67 14.12
CA ASP A 70 9.78 3.88 15.36
C ASP A 70 10.96 2.91 15.51
N ARG A 71 10.94 1.80 14.75
CA ARG A 71 12.00 0.80 14.68
C ARG A 71 12.19 0.32 13.25
N ARG A 72 13.23 -0.48 13.00
CA ARG A 72 13.41 -1.15 11.70
C ARG A 72 12.14 -1.93 11.34
N ALA A 73 11.73 -1.89 10.08
CA ALA A 73 10.54 -2.60 9.62
C ALA A 73 10.71 -3.09 8.19
N THR A 74 9.93 -4.11 7.84
CA THR A 74 9.60 -4.42 6.45
C THR A 74 8.32 -3.69 6.11
N VAL A 75 8.36 -2.91 5.04
CA VAL A 75 7.18 -2.30 4.44
C VAL A 75 6.81 -3.12 3.21
N TYR A 76 5.53 -3.39 3.07
CA TYR A 76 4.95 -4.06 1.93
C TYR A 76 4.15 -3.07 1.11
N LEU A 77 4.39 -3.08 -0.20
CA LEU A 77 3.67 -2.32 -1.20
C LEU A 77 2.73 -3.27 -1.94
N LEU A 78 1.43 -2.99 -1.88
CA LEU A 78 0.39 -3.76 -2.57
C LEU A 78 0.03 -3.04 -3.87
N LEU A 79 0.39 -3.63 -5.01
CA LEU A 79 0.11 -3.10 -6.35
C LEU A 79 -0.90 -3.97 -7.07
N ASP A 80 -1.91 -3.37 -7.72
CA ASP A 80 -2.84 -4.10 -8.59
C ASP A 80 -2.07 -4.94 -9.63
N GLU A 81 -2.49 -6.19 -9.82
CA GLU A 81 -1.87 -7.16 -10.72
C GLU A 81 -1.60 -6.59 -12.13
N ARG A 82 -2.44 -5.69 -12.62
CA ARG A 82 -2.25 -5.07 -13.95
C ARG A 82 -0.96 -4.26 -14.06
N ALA A 83 -0.46 -3.74 -12.95
CA ALA A 83 0.82 -3.05 -12.91
C ALA A 83 2.02 -4.02 -12.90
N ARG A 84 1.83 -5.34 -12.76
CA ARG A 84 2.94 -6.31 -12.67
C ARG A 84 3.82 -6.34 -13.92
N ALA A 85 3.23 -6.25 -15.11
CA ALA A 85 3.98 -6.30 -16.36
C ALA A 85 4.87 -5.06 -16.57
N ALA A 86 4.49 -3.94 -15.97
CA ALA A 86 5.19 -2.67 -16.06
C ALA A 86 4.98 -1.86 -14.77
N PRO A 87 5.64 -2.25 -13.65
CA PRO A 87 5.50 -1.53 -12.40
C PRO A 87 6.10 -0.12 -12.55
N PRO A 88 5.64 0.87 -11.76
CA PRO A 88 6.22 2.20 -11.79
C PRO A 88 7.74 2.14 -11.59
N ALA A 89 8.51 2.90 -12.36
CA ALA A 89 9.97 2.85 -12.33
C ALA A 89 10.56 3.10 -10.94
N TRP A 90 9.85 3.88 -10.10
CA TRP A 90 10.27 4.15 -8.74
C TRP A 90 10.25 2.90 -7.83
N VAL A 91 9.48 1.86 -8.15
CA VAL A 91 9.44 0.61 -7.38
C VAL A 91 10.83 -0.02 -7.38
N ALA A 92 11.45 -0.18 -8.55
CA ALA A 92 12.81 -0.68 -8.65
C ALA A 92 13.84 0.34 -8.11
N ALA A 93 13.69 1.63 -8.45
CA ALA A 93 14.64 2.67 -8.05
C ALA A 93 14.70 2.88 -6.52
N ASP A 94 13.58 2.68 -5.82
CA ASP A 94 13.51 2.78 -4.35
C ASP A 94 13.91 1.46 -3.65
N GLY A 95 14.25 0.41 -4.38
CA GLY A 95 14.72 -0.87 -3.83
C GLY A 95 13.62 -1.77 -3.29
N TRP A 96 12.41 -1.73 -3.86
CA TRP A 96 11.36 -2.68 -3.55
C TRP A 96 11.61 -4.01 -4.29
N ALA A 97 11.55 -5.12 -3.56
CA ALA A 97 11.74 -6.47 -4.10
C ALA A 97 10.41 -7.22 -4.20
N ASP A 98 10.18 -7.92 -5.32
CA ASP A 98 9.01 -8.79 -5.48
C ASP A 98 9.08 -9.96 -4.47
N THR A 99 7.99 -10.21 -3.76
CA THR A 99 7.89 -11.29 -2.77
C THR A 99 7.27 -12.57 -3.34
N SER A 100 6.79 -12.54 -4.58
CA SER A 100 5.91 -13.55 -5.20
C SER A 100 4.58 -13.77 -4.48
N LEU A 101 4.28 -13.01 -3.41
CA LEU A 101 2.99 -13.06 -2.73
C LEU A 101 1.94 -12.26 -3.50
N THR A 102 0.70 -12.72 -3.37
CA THR A 102 -0.49 -12.03 -3.89
C THR A 102 -1.57 -11.96 -2.82
N LEU A 103 -2.31 -10.85 -2.78
CA LEU A 103 -3.58 -10.74 -2.07
C LEU A 103 -4.72 -10.62 -3.07
N ARG A 104 -5.93 -11.04 -2.67
CA ARG A 104 -7.14 -10.73 -3.44
C ARG A 104 -8.10 -9.90 -2.63
N SER A 105 -8.81 -9.02 -3.35
CA SER A 105 -9.96 -8.30 -2.85
C SER A 105 -11.25 -8.80 -3.49
N GLN A 106 -12.32 -8.72 -2.72
CA GLN A 106 -13.71 -8.94 -3.13
C GLN A 106 -14.49 -7.61 -3.16
N GLY A 107 -15.62 -7.60 -3.87
CA GLY A 107 -16.50 -6.45 -4.00
C GLY A 107 -17.00 -6.29 -5.44
N ALA A 108 -17.39 -5.07 -5.81
CA ALA A 108 -17.86 -4.75 -7.16
C ALA A 108 -16.78 -4.88 -8.25
N ASP A 109 -15.50 -4.82 -7.88
CA ASP A 109 -14.35 -4.96 -8.79
C ASP A 109 -13.28 -5.83 -8.13
N PRO A 110 -13.46 -7.17 -8.07
CA PRO A 110 -12.49 -8.08 -7.45
C PRO A 110 -11.15 -8.04 -8.20
N ARG A 111 -10.05 -7.95 -7.45
CA ARG A 111 -8.70 -7.81 -8.02
C ARG A 111 -7.66 -8.58 -7.23
N ALA A 112 -6.61 -9.02 -7.92
CA ALA A 112 -5.39 -9.49 -7.30
C ALA A 112 -4.39 -8.31 -7.16
N TYR A 113 -3.57 -8.39 -6.12
CA TYR A 113 -2.53 -7.41 -5.82
C TYR A 113 -1.22 -8.14 -5.58
N HIS A 114 -0.19 -7.78 -6.33
CA HIS A 114 1.18 -8.20 -6.10
C HIS A 114 1.83 -7.45 -4.96
N VAL A 115 2.63 -8.18 -4.18
CA VAL A 115 3.29 -7.65 -3.00
C VAL A 115 4.77 -7.48 -3.26
N TYR A 116 5.24 -6.26 -3.07
CA TYR A 116 6.66 -5.95 -3.00
C TYR A 116 7.05 -5.63 -1.56
N ALA A 117 8.29 -5.90 -1.17
CA ALA A 117 8.81 -5.64 0.15
C ALA A 117 10.04 -4.73 0.09
N ARG A 118 10.20 -3.89 1.12
CA ARG A 118 11.39 -3.08 1.34
C ARG A 118 11.70 -3.02 2.83
N GLU A 119 12.95 -3.27 3.18
CA GLU A 119 13.45 -3.04 4.54
C GLU A 119 13.73 -1.54 4.73
N VAL A 120 13.27 -0.99 5.85
CA VAL A 120 13.44 0.43 6.20
C VAL A 120 13.99 0.56 7.62
N ALA A 121 14.86 1.54 7.83
CA ALA A 121 15.30 1.93 9.17
C ALA A 121 14.18 2.67 9.93
N ALA A 122 14.38 2.87 11.23
CA ALA A 122 13.55 3.81 11.98
C ALA A 122 13.69 5.23 11.39
N GLY A 123 12.60 5.99 11.39
CA GLY A 123 12.57 7.34 10.85
C GLY A 123 11.31 7.63 10.03
N VAL A 124 11.37 8.69 9.25
CA VAL A 124 10.27 9.11 8.36
C VAL A 124 10.44 8.45 7.01
N LEU A 125 9.38 7.81 6.54
CA LEU A 125 9.29 7.14 5.26
C LEU A 125 8.27 7.86 4.37
N ASP A 126 8.73 8.23 3.17
CA ASP A 126 7.89 8.74 2.10
C ASP A 126 7.23 7.57 1.36
N LEU A 127 5.89 7.56 1.32
CA LEU A 127 5.08 6.62 0.55
C LEU A 127 4.49 7.33 -0.65
N LYS A 128 4.69 6.73 -1.82
CA LYS A 128 4.41 7.34 -3.11
C LYS A 128 3.06 6.91 -3.66
N ARG A 129 2.51 7.70 -4.57
CA ARG A 129 1.32 7.29 -5.32
C ARG A 129 1.68 6.29 -6.42
N VAL A 130 0.67 5.60 -6.92
CA VAL A 130 0.74 4.87 -8.18
C VAL A 130 -0.43 5.28 -9.04
N ARG A 131 -0.14 5.83 -10.24
CA ARG A 131 -1.17 6.23 -11.21
C ARG A 131 -1.12 5.40 -12.50
N SER A 132 -0.17 4.49 -12.66
CA SER A 132 0.00 3.68 -13.87
C SER A 132 -1.30 2.94 -14.23
N LEU A 133 -1.70 3.13 -15.48
CA LEU A 133 -2.48 2.20 -16.33
C LEU A 133 -3.51 1.35 -15.57
N GLN A 134 -4.66 1.96 -15.30
CA GLN A 134 -5.85 1.32 -14.72
C GLN A 134 -5.75 0.86 -13.26
N ASN A 135 -4.68 1.16 -12.53
CA ASN A 135 -4.52 0.72 -11.14
C ASN A 135 -5.65 1.24 -10.22
N ASN A 136 -6.02 0.40 -9.26
CA ASN A 136 -6.98 0.63 -8.18
C ASN A 136 -6.36 1.28 -6.92
N GLY A 137 -5.26 2.04 -7.08
CA GLY A 137 -4.60 2.77 -6.00
C GLY A 137 -3.44 2.00 -5.38
N THR A 138 -2.97 2.45 -4.22
CA THR A 138 -1.83 1.85 -3.53
C THR A 138 -2.16 1.63 -2.07
N SER A 139 -1.86 0.44 -1.57
CA SER A 139 -1.99 0.10 -0.16
C SER A 139 -0.63 -0.31 0.39
N TYR A 140 -0.40 0.01 1.66
CA TYR A 140 0.87 -0.22 2.34
C TYR A 140 0.65 -1.02 3.62
N ALA A 141 1.47 -2.03 3.88
CA ALA A 141 1.48 -2.79 5.13
C ALA A 141 2.87 -2.78 5.77
N PHE A 142 2.92 -3.01 7.08
CA PHE A 142 4.09 -2.79 7.92
C PHE A 142 4.25 -3.95 8.89
N VAL A 143 5.44 -4.55 8.87
CA VAL A 143 5.88 -5.55 9.84
C VAL A 143 7.12 -5.02 10.51
N ALA A 144 7.01 -4.71 11.79
CA ALA A 144 8.14 -4.21 12.53
C ALA A 144 9.10 -5.36 12.87
N ARG A 145 10.41 -5.14 12.66
CA ARG A 145 11.45 -6.15 12.89
C ARG A 145 11.98 -6.07 14.32
N PRO A 146 12.31 -7.21 14.95
CA PRO A 146 13.00 -7.22 16.24
C PRO A 146 14.31 -6.42 16.20
#